data_AF-A0A951E3U3-F1
#
_entry.id   AF-A0A951E3U3-F1
#
_cell.length_a   1.000
_cell.length_b   1.000
_cell.length_c   1.000
_cell.angle_alpha   90.00
_cell.angle_beta   90.00
_cell.angle_gamma   90.00
#
_symmetry.space_group_name_H-M   'P 1'
#
loop_
_entity.id
_entity.type
_entity.pdbx_description
1 polymer ?
#
loop_
_entity_poly.entity_id
_entity_poly.type
_entity_poly.pdbx_seq_one_letter_code
_entity_poly.pdbx_strand_id
1 'polypeptide(L)'
;VSGINIDRTTIAVFGLVGVTAAISGVMLSSQLMIVDATLGTGFELQAITVSVLGGTSLSGGHGNLVGTVFAALLLATIASALNILKVISFYQYLALGVLLIFALAIDTARRAFIAKSLLRHT
;
A
#
# COMPACT_ATOMS: atom_id res chain seq x y z
N VAL A 1 2.57 -18.16 -23.70
CA VAL A 1 3.08 -18.39 -22.33
C VAL A 1 4.32 -17.53 -22.15
N SER A 2 4.28 -16.58 -21.22
CA SER A 2 5.39 -15.65 -20.96
C SER A 2 6.53 -16.42 -20.28
N GLY A 3 7.76 -16.32 -20.78
CA GLY A 3 8.93 -17.13 -20.37
C GLY A 3 9.52 -16.81 -19.00
N ILE A 4 8.74 -16.25 -18.08
CA ILE A 4 9.16 -15.92 -16.71
C ILE A 4 8.86 -17.11 -15.79
N ASN A 5 9.88 -17.53 -15.03
CA ASN A 5 9.72 -18.53 -13.99
C ASN A 5 9.07 -17.89 -12.76
N ILE A 6 7.76 -18.11 -12.61
CA ILE A 6 6.93 -17.55 -11.53
C ILE A 6 7.46 -17.93 -10.14
N ASP A 7 7.98 -19.15 -9.97
CA ASP A 7 8.47 -19.63 -8.67
C ASP A 7 9.69 -18.82 -8.22
N ARG A 8 10.64 -18.58 -9.12
CA ARG A 8 11.85 -17.78 -8.82
C ARG A 8 11.49 -16.33 -8.49
N THR A 9 10.59 -15.73 -9.24
CA THR A 9 10.15 -14.35 -8.99
C THR A 9 9.40 -14.24 -7.66
N THR A 10 8.53 -15.20 -7.35
CA THR A 10 7.80 -15.24 -6.08
C THR A 10 8.76 -15.32 -4.89
N ILE A 11 9.72 -16.26 -4.93
CA ILE A 11 10.71 -16.43 -3.86
C ILE A 11 11.55 -15.16 -3.68
N ALA A 12 12.00 -14.54 -4.79
CA ALA A 12 12.79 -13.31 -4.73
C ALA A 12 12.00 -12.14 -4.11
N VAL A 13 10.73 -11.97 -4.46
CA VAL A 13 9.86 -10.92 -3.91
C VAL A 13 9.63 -11.13 -2.41
N PHE A 14 9.27 -12.35 -1.98
CA PHE A 14 9.10 -12.65 -0.56
C PHE A 14 10.39 -12.45 0.24
N GLY A 15 11.56 -12.81 -0.33
CA GLY A 15 12.86 -12.54 0.27
C GLY A 15 13.12 -11.05 0.48
N LEU A 16 12.83 -10.22 -0.52
CA LEU A 16 12.96 -8.75 -0.43
C LEU A 16 12.02 -8.15 0.62
N VAL A 17 10.77 -8.60 0.68
CA VAL A 17 9.80 -8.16 1.70
C VAL A 17 10.27 -8.54 3.09
N GLY A 18 10.78 -9.76 3.29
CA GLY A 18 11.30 -10.21 4.58
C GLY A 18 12.49 -9.38 5.07
N VAL A 19 13.45 -9.09 4.19
CA VAL A 19 14.63 -8.26 4.54
C VAL A 19 14.21 -6.83 4.90
N THR A 20 13.33 -6.22 4.11
CA THR A 20 12.86 -4.85 4.37
C THR A 20 12.02 -4.77 5.64
N ALA A 21 11.17 -5.76 5.91
CA ALA A 21 10.40 -5.85 7.15
C ALA A 21 11.31 -6.01 8.38
N ALA A 22 12.36 -6.84 8.29
CA ALA A 22 13.34 -7.00 9.37
C ALA A 22 14.07 -5.69 9.68
N ILE A 23 14.53 -4.96 8.65
CA ILE A 23 15.18 -3.65 8.81
C ILE A 23 14.21 -2.66 9.46
N SER A 24 12.98 -2.56 8.95
CA SER A 24 11.96 -1.67 9.51
C SER A 24 11.63 -2.00 10.97
N GLY A 25 11.55 -3.28 11.33
CA GLY A 25 11.28 -3.73 12.70
C GLY A 25 12.40 -3.34 13.68
N VAL A 26 13.66 -3.49 13.27
CA VAL A 26 14.83 -3.07 14.08
C VAL A 26 14.82 -1.55 14.28
N MET A 27 14.52 -0.77 13.25
CA MET A 27 14.42 0.69 13.35
C MET A 27 13.31 1.13 14.31
N LEU A 28 12.13 0.52 14.21
CA LEU A 28 10.99 0.85 15.09
C LEU A 28 11.27 0.46 16.55
N SER A 29 11.87 -0.70 16.78
CA SER A 29 12.29 -1.15 18.12
C SER A 29 13.29 -0.19 18.77
N SER A 30 14.27 0.29 17.97
CA SER A 30 15.26 1.29 18.42
C SER A 30 14.59 2.61 18.82
N GLN A 31 13.53 3.02 18.13
CA GLN A 31 12.83 4.27 18.40
C GLN A 31 12.00 4.23 19.69
N LEU A 32 11.30 3.12 19.96
CA LEU A 32 10.32 3.04 21.04
C LEU A 32 10.87 2.45 22.34
N MET A 33 12.08 1.85 22.31
CA MET A 33 12.74 1.13 23.42
C MET A 33 11.89 -0.01 24.05
N ILE A 34 10.66 -0.20 23.58
CA ILE A 34 9.66 -1.18 24.00
C ILE A 34 8.99 -1.70 22.72
N VAL A 35 8.85 -3.01 22.60
CA VAL A 35 8.16 -3.65 21.48
C VAL A 35 6.83 -4.18 21.98
N ASP A 36 5.75 -3.56 21.52
CA ASP A 36 4.39 -3.99 21.77
C ASP A 36 3.81 -4.54 20.46
N ALA A 37 3.09 -5.67 20.50
CA ALA A 37 2.54 -6.33 19.31
C ALA A 37 1.55 -5.42 18.56
N THR A 38 0.93 -4.49 19.29
CA THR A 38 -0.05 -3.55 18.76
C THR A 38 0.57 -2.51 17.82
N LEU A 39 1.88 -2.28 17.87
CA LEU A 39 2.57 -1.26 17.07
C LEU A 39 2.56 -1.56 15.56
N GLY A 40 2.50 -2.83 15.18
CA GLY A 40 2.42 -3.24 13.77
C GLY A 40 0.99 -3.24 13.20
N THR A 41 -0.03 -3.03 14.04
CA THR A 41 -1.42 -3.18 13.62
C THR A 41 -1.80 -2.15 12.56
N GLY A 42 -2.30 -2.64 11.42
CA GLY A 42 -2.75 -1.80 10.31
C GLY A 42 -1.64 -1.28 9.40
N PHE A 43 -0.37 -1.66 9.61
CA PHE A 43 0.68 -1.44 8.62
C PHE A 43 0.39 -2.19 7.32
N GLU A 44 -0.28 -3.35 7.39
CA GLU A 44 -0.74 -4.05 6.18
C GLU A 44 -1.74 -3.20 5.39
N LEU A 45 -2.72 -2.60 6.08
CA LEU A 45 -3.73 -1.74 5.46
C LEU A 45 -3.09 -0.48 4.87
N GLN A 46 -2.11 0.10 5.56
CA GLN A 46 -1.33 1.23 5.05
C GLN A 46 -0.55 0.85 3.79
N ALA A 47 0.14 -0.28 3.80
CA ALA A 47 0.92 -0.75 2.66
C ALA A 47 0.04 -0.97 1.42
N ILE A 48 -1.15 -1.55 1.58
CA ILE A 48 -2.13 -1.73 0.51
C ILE A 48 -2.66 -0.37 0.03
N THR A 49 -2.98 0.55 0.95
CA THR A 49 -3.49 1.86 0.59
C THR A 49 -2.49 2.65 -0.25
N VAL A 50 -1.21 2.63 0.16
CA VAL A 50 -0.11 3.30 -0.54
C VAL A 50 0.11 2.73 -1.94
N SER A 51 0.12 1.40 -2.06
CA SER A 51 0.34 0.74 -3.36
C SER A 51 -0.79 1.05 -4.34
N VAL A 52 -2.04 0.98 -3.91
CA VAL A 52 -3.21 1.27 -4.76
C VAL A 52 -3.27 2.76 -5.12
N LEU A 53 -3.05 3.66 -4.15
CA LEU A 53 -3.00 5.10 -4.40
C LEU A 53 -1.89 5.48 -5.38
N GLY A 54 -0.75 4.77 -5.32
CA GLY A 54 0.36 4.90 -6.26
C GLY A 54 0.09 4.40 -7.68
N GLY A 55 -1.06 3.77 -7.91
CA GLY A 55 -1.50 3.26 -9.21
C GLY A 55 -1.04 1.82 -9.51
N THR A 56 -0.77 1.01 -8.48
CA THR A 56 -0.59 -0.44 -8.69
C THR A 56 -1.94 -1.16 -8.75
N SER A 57 -2.11 -1.99 -9.78
CA SER A 57 -3.32 -2.80 -9.97
C SER A 57 -3.33 -3.97 -8.99
N LEU A 58 -4.40 -4.10 -8.20
CA LEU A 58 -4.64 -5.26 -7.34
C LEU A 58 -4.92 -6.54 -8.14
N SER A 59 -5.47 -6.39 -9.34
CA SER A 59 -5.81 -7.53 -10.22
C SER A 59 -4.61 -8.00 -11.05
N GLY A 60 -3.43 -7.38 -10.85
CA GLY A 60 -2.21 -7.68 -11.59
C GLY A 60 -2.14 -7.02 -12.98
N GLY A 61 -1.00 -7.18 -13.64
CA GLY A 61 -0.78 -6.78 -15.03
C GLY A 61 -0.05 -5.46 -15.22
N HIS A 62 -0.30 -4.42 -14.41
CA HIS A 62 0.36 -3.11 -14.51
C HIS A 62 0.50 -2.46 -13.13
N GLY A 63 1.62 -1.80 -12.89
CA GLY A 63 1.84 -1.01 -11.67
C GLY A 63 2.95 0.02 -11.85
N ASN A 64 2.88 1.11 -11.08
CA ASN A 64 3.84 2.20 -11.15
C ASN A 64 4.65 2.32 -9.84
N LEU A 65 5.93 1.95 -9.91
CA LEU A 65 6.86 2.07 -8.79
C LEU A 65 7.02 3.53 -8.32
N VAL A 66 7.21 4.45 -9.26
CA VAL A 66 7.43 5.87 -8.95
C VAL A 66 6.21 6.47 -8.25
N GLY A 67 5.01 6.21 -8.76
CA GLY A 67 3.76 6.67 -8.13
C GLY A 67 3.57 6.12 -6.72
N THR A 68 3.98 4.87 -6.47
CA THR A 68 3.91 4.25 -5.14
C THR A 68 4.85 4.90 -4.13
N VAL A 69 6.07 5.25 -4.55
CA VAL A 69 7.02 5.96 -3.68
C VAL A 69 6.49 7.35 -3.30
N PHE A 70 5.94 8.09 -4.27
CA PHE A 70 5.30 9.39 -3.99
C PHE A 70 4.08 9.24 -3.09
N ALA A 71 3.23 8.24 -3.32
CA ALA A 71 2.10 7.95 -2.45
C ALA A 71 2.53 7.61 -1.01
N ALA A 72 3.61 6.84 -0.84
CA ALA A 72 4.18 6.50 0.46
C ALA A 72 4.65 7.75 1.22
N LEU A 73 5.38 8.64 0.52
CA LEU A 73 5.85 9.92 1.08
C LEU A 73 4.69 10.82 1.50
N LEU A 74 3.64 10.91 0.67
CA LEU A 74 2.44 11.67 0.99
C LEU A 74 1.73 11.10 2.23
N LEU A 75 1.51 9.78 2.28
CA LEU A 75 0.86 9.15 3.43
C LEU A 75 1.70 9.32 4.71
N ALA A 76 3.02 9.14 4.63
CA ALA A 76 3.93 9.34 5.77
C ALA A 76 3.89 10.78 6.29
N THR A 77 3.79 11.77 5.38
CA THR A 77 3.66 13.18 5.74
C THR A 77 2.32 13.47 6.41
N ILE A 78 1.23 12.94 5.87
CA ILE A 78 -0.12 13.06 6.46
C ILE A 78 -0.16 12.41 7.85
N ALA A 79 0.39 11.20 7.98
CA ALA A 79 0.46 10.50 9.26
C ALA A 79 1.25 11.30 10.30
N SER A 80 2.40 11.85 9.90
CA SER A 80 3.22 12.71 10.78
C SER A 80 2.50 13.99 11.18
N ALA A 81 1.76 14.62 10.26
CA ALA A 81 0.97 15.82 10.53
C ALA A 81 -0.19 15.53 11.50
N LEU A 82 -0.93 14.44 11.30
CA LEU A 82 -2.02 14.02 12.19
C LEU A 82 -1.51 13.63 13.59
N ASN A 83 -0.30 13.05 13.66
CA ASN A 83 0.36 12.75 14.92
C ASN A 83 0.70 14.02 15.71
N ILE A 84 1.27 15.03 15.05
CA ILE A 84 1.57 16.34 15.67
C ILE A 84 0.29 17.04 16.15
N LEU A 85 -0.80 16.93 15.39
CA LEU A 85 -2.12 17.46 15.77
C LEU A 85 -2.78 16.67 16.92
N LYS A 86 -2.11 15.66 17.48
CA LYS A 86 -2.58 14.80 18.57
C LYS A 86 -3.94 14.17 18.31
N VAL A 87 -4.20 13.82 17.04
CA VAL A 87 -5.42 13.10 16.66
C VAL A 87 -5.35 11.68 17.23
N ILE A 88 -6.43 11.26 17.92
CA ILE A 88 -6.56 9.92 18.51
C ILE A 88 -6.38 8.85 17.42
N SER A 89 -5.62 7.79 17.68
CA SER A 89 -5.29 6.73 16.72
C SER A 89 -6.52 6.13 16.02
N PHE A 90 -7.66 6.06 16.72
CA PHE A 90 -8.94 5.63 16.15
C PHE A 90 -9.31 6.39 14.86
N TYR A 91 -9.19 7.71 14.86
CA TYR A 91 -9.51 8.53 13.69
C TYR A 91 -8.47 8.40 12.58
N GLN A 92 -7.21 8.10 12.92
CA GLN A 92 -6.18 7.83 11.91
C GLN A 92 -6.49 6.53 11.15
N TYR A 93 -6.85 5.46 11.86
CA TYR A 93 -7.25 4.20 11.21
C TYR A 93 -8.54 4.35 10.39
N LEU A 94 -9.53 5.10 10.89
CA LEU A 94 -10.76 5.38 10.16
C LEU A 94 -10.47 6.15 8.86
N ALA A 95 -9.64 7.20 8.93
CA ALA A 95 -9.25 7.98 7.75
C ALA A 95 -8.51 7.12 6.71
N LEU A 96 -7.64 6.21 7.15
CA LEU A 96 -6.96 5.24 6.30
C LEU A 96 -7.93 4.29 5.60
N GLY A 97 -8.90 3.75 6.33
CA GLY A 97 -9.94 2.88 5.77
C GLY A 97 -10.78 3.61 4.72
N VAL A 98 -11.20 4.84 5.00
CA VAL A 98 -11.93 5.69 4.04
C VAL A 98 -11.08 5.98 2.81
N LEU A 99 -9.80 6.32 3.00
CA LEU A 99 -8.86 6.57 1.91
C LEU A 99 -8.70 5.34 1.00
N LEU A 100 -8.58 4.15 1.59
CA LEU A 100 -8.49 2.90 0.85
C LEU A 100 -9.77 2.63 0.06
N ILE A 101 -10.94 2.75 0.68
CA ILE A 101 -12.23 2.54 -0.01
C ILE A 101 -12.35 3.51 -1.19
N PHE A 102 -11.96 4.78 -0.99
CA PHE A 102 -11.98 5.79 -2.03
C PHE A 102 -11.01 5.45 -3.18
N ALA A 103 -9.78 5.02 -2.86
CA ALA A 103 -8.80 4.59 -3.85
C ALA A 103 -9.30 3.38 -4.66
N LEU A 104 -9.89 2.39 -4.00
CA LEU A 104 -10.49 1.22 -4.66
C LEU A 104 -11.70 1.59 -5.52
N ALA A 105 -12.54 2.51 -5.07
CA ALA A 105 -13.68 2.98 -5.84
C ALA A 105 -13.21 3.64 -7.15
N ILE A 106 -12.12 4.42 -7.10
CA ILE A 106 -11.53 5.01 -8.30
C ILE A 106 -10.92 3.93 -9.21
N ASP A 107 -10.17 2.97 -8.65
CA ASP A 107 -9.55 1.88 -9.41
C ASP A 107 -10.61 1.04 -10.16
N THR A 108 -11.66 0.63 -9.45
CA THR A 108 -12.78 -0.14 -10.03
C THR A 108 -13.57 0.68 -11.05
N ALA A 109 -13.82 1.97 -10.79
CA ALA A 109 -14.49 2.85 -11.75
C ALA A 109 -13.69 3.03 -13.05
N ARG A 110 -12.36 3.23 -12.95
CA ARG A 110 -11.46 3.29 -14.13
C ARG A 110 -11.56 2.00 -14.95
N ARG A 111 -11.56 0.84 -14.28
CA ARG A 111 -11.68 -0.46 -14.93
C ARG A 111 -13.04 -0.65 -15.62
N ALA A 112 -14.13 -0.26 -14.97
CA ALA A 112 -15.47 -0.31 -15.55
C ALA A 112 -15.58 0.56 -16.81
N PHE A 113 -14.90 1.73 -16.81
CA PHE A 113 -14.86 2.62 -17.96
C PHE A 113 -14.08 2.00 -19.15
N ILE A 114 -12.92 1.39 -18.89
CA ILE A 114 -12.11 0.70 -19.92
C ILE A 114 -12.88 -0.51 -20.49
N ALA A 115 -13.51 -1.32 -19.64
CA ALA A 115 -14.30 -2.48 -20.07
C ALA A 115 -15.49 -2.07 -20.95
N LYS A 116 -16.17 -0.97 -20.61
CA LYS A 116 -17.29 -0.43 -21.38
C LYS A 116 -16.86 0.11 -22.75
N SER A 117 -15.63 0.60 -22.88
CA SER A 117 -15.07 1.08 -24.15
C SER A 117 -14.89 -0.06 -25.17
N LEU A 118 -14.46 -1.24 -24.71
CA LEU A 118 -14.22 -2.40 -25.58
C LEU A 118 -15.52 -3.01 -26.14
N LEU A 119 -16.61 -2.97 -25.37
CA LEU A 119 -17.93 -3.45 -25.80
C LEU A 119 -18.63 -2.52 -26.80
N ARG A 120 -18.10 -1.32 -27.05
CA ARG A 120 -18.69 -0.37 -28.01
C ARG A 120 -18.14 -0.53 -29.43
N HIS A 121 -17.12 -1.35 -29.62
CA HIS A 121 -16.46 -1.61 -30.90
C HIS A 121 -16.69 -3.03 -31.47
N THR A 122 -17.52 -3.84 -30.81
CA THR A 122 -18.08 -5.12 -31.31
C THR A 122 -19.57 -4.98 -31.47
#